data_AF-A0A8T8LMS9-F1
#
_entry.id   AF-A0A8T8LMS9-F1
#
_cell.length_a   1.000
_cell.length_b   1.000
_cell.length_c   1.000
_cell.angle_alpha   90.00
_cell.angle_beta   90.00
_cell.angle_gamma   90.00
#
_symmetry.space_group_name_H-M   'P 1'
#
loop_
_entity.id
_entity.type
_entity.pdbx_description
1 polymer ?
#
loop_
_entity_poly.entity_id
_entity_poly.type
_entity_poly.pdbx_seq_one_letter_code
_entity_poly.pdbx_strand_id
1 'polypeptide(L)' 'MDETCQHLAYREEGEGKSFDTARAFCTVTESFVQPMRADICNARYELDPAADCEFYVGSEAETTSDDADRGDGGAE' A
#
# COMPACT_ATOMS: atom_id res chain seq x y z
N MET A 1 -5.87 12.27 -5.41
CA MET A 1 -4.70 11.40 -5.27
C MET A 1 -5.21 10.01 -5.58
N ASP A 2 -4.51 9.26 -6.41
CA ASP A 2 -5.02 8.06 -7.09
C ASP A 2 -5.73 7.13 -6.10
N GLU A 3 -7.00 6.82 -6.36
CA GLU A 3 -7.84 5.96 -5.51
C GLU A 3 -7.32 4.51 -5.50
N THR A 4 -6.27 4.23 -6.28
CA THR A 4 -5.64 2.92 -6.43
C THR A 4 -4.12 3.02 -6.35
N CYS A 5 -3.50 1.93 -5.92
CA CYS A 5 -2.05 1.84 -5.82
C CYS A 5 -1.41 1.86 -7.21
N GLN A 6 -0.62 2.89 -7.52
CA GLN A 6 0.12 3.04 -8.80
C GLN A 6 1.09 1.88 -9.10
N HIS A 7 1.42 1.08 -8.09
CA HIS A 7 2.33 -0.06 -8.20
C HIS A 7 1.63 -1.39 -8.47
N LEU A 8 0.30 -1.40 -8.54
CA LEU A 8 -0.48 -2.59 -8.88
C LEU A 8 -0.63 -2.70 -10.40
N ALA A 9 -0.14 -3.80 -10.96
CA ALA A 9 -0.32 -4.13 -12.37
C ALA A 9 -1.00 -5.50 -12.51
N TYR A 10 -1.90 -5.64 -13.47
CA TYR A 10 -2.48 -6.93 -13.84
C TYR A 10 -1.75 -7.50 -15.03
N ARG A 11 -1.14 -8.66 -14.87
CA ARG A 11 -0.37 -9.32 -15.94
C ARG A 11 -0.65 -10.81 -16.00
N GLU A 12 -0.74 -11.33 -17.21
CA GLU A 12 -0.99 -12.75 -17.50
C GLU A 12 0.30 -13.56 -17.53
N GLU A 13 1.46 -12.92 -17.36
CA GLU A 13 2.77 -13.56 -17.41
C GLU A 13 3.71 -12.99 -16.35
N GLY A 14 4.56 -13.85 -15.79
CA GLY A 14 5.61 -13.46 -14.85
C GLY A 14 6.38 -14.66 -14.33
N GLU A 15 7.64 -14.44 -13.93
CA GLU A 15 8.56 -15.48 -13.43
C GLU A 15 8.69 -16.69 -14.38
N GLY A 16 8.66 -16.43 -15.69
CA GLY A 16 8.74 -17.47 -16.73
C GLY A 16 7.48 -18.35 -16.84
N LYS A 17 6.38 -17.95 -16.23
CA LYS A 17 5.08 -18.63 -16.28
C LYS A 17 4.03 -17.75 -16.90
N SER A 18 3.20 -18.33 -17.75
CA SER A 18 1.98 -17.72 -18.30
C SER A 18 0.76 -18.27 -17.56
N PHE A 19 -0.21 -17.40 -17.31
CA PHE A 19 -1.46 -17.66 -16.64
C PHE A 19 -2.61 -17.36 -17.60
N ASP A 20 -3.71 -18.11 -17.46
CA ASP A 20 -4.93 -17.94 -18.26
C ASP A 20 -5.74 -16.70 -17.84
N THR A 21 -5.36 -16.05 -16.73
CA THR A 21 -6.06 -14.89 -16.18
C THR A 21 -5.05 -13.91 -15.62
N ALA A 22 -5.27 -12.62 -15.88
CA ALA A 22 -4.41 -11.55 -15.41
C ALA A 22 -4.36 -11.56 -13.87
N ARG A 23 -3.15 -11.74 -13.33
CA ARG A 23 -2.90 -11.77 -11.90
C ARG A 23 -2.35 -10.45 -11.42
N ALA A 24 -2.74 -10.09 -10.21
CA ALA A 24 -2.25 -8.91 -9.51
C ALA A 24 -0.75 -9.07 -9.22
N PHE A 25 0.04 -8.14 -9.74
CA PHE A 25 1.48 -8.07 -9.62
C PHE A 25 1.88 -6.74 -9.01
N CYS A 26 2.64 -6.78 -7.92
CA CYS A 26 3.17 -5.58 -7.30
C CYS A 26 4.54 -5.28 -7.88
N THR A 27 4.71 -4.09 -8.45
CA THR A 27 6.00 -3.65 -9.01
C THR A 27 7.01 -3.27 -7.93
N VAL A 28 6.57 -3.05 -6.67
CA VAL A 28 7.48 -2.74 -5.55
C VAL A 28 8.25 -4.00 -5.13
N THR A 29 7.54 -5.11 -4.98
CA THR A 29 8.14 -6.40 -4.57
C THR A 29 8.49 -7.28 -5.75
N GLU A 30 8.24 -6.78 -6.98
CA GLU A 30 8.44 -7.49 -8.25
C GLU A 30 7.88 -8.92 -8.24
N SER A 31 6.71 -9.10 -7.63
CA SER A 31 6.11 -10.42 -7.41
C SER A 31 4.59 -10.38 -7.46
N PHE A 32 3.99 -11.54 -7.73
CA PHE A 32 2.55 -11.71 -7.68
C PHE A 32 2.05 -11.64 -6.23
N VAL A 33 1.05 -10.79 -6.00
CA VAL A 33 0.44 -10.62 -4.67
C VAL A 33 -0.77 -11.52 -4.48
N GLN A 34 -1.10 -11.78 -3.22
CA GLN A 34 -2.31 -12.51 -2.87
C GLN A 34 -3.57 -11.69 -3.20
N PRO A 35 -4.73 -12.35 -3.44
CA PRO A 35 -6.00 -11.68 -3.72
C PRO A 35 -6.34 -10.59 -2.68
N MET A 36 -6.19 -10.88 -1.38
CA MET A 36 -6.44 -9.89 -0.33
C MET A 36 -5.57 -8.63 -0.46
N ARG A 37 -4.30 -8.77 -0.85
CA ARG A 37 -3.44 -7.60 -1.10
C ARG A 37 -3.83 -6.85 -2.36
N ALA A 38 -4.32 -7.56 -3.37
CA ALA A 38 -4.87 -6.90 -4.55
C ALA A 38 -6.12 -6.08 -4.18
N ASP A 39 -6.99 -6.58 -3.29
CA ASP A 39 -8.16 -5.84 -2.82
C ASP A 39 -7.75 -4.55 -2.10
N ILE A 40 -6.76 -4.60 -1.19
CA ILE A 40 -6.19 -3.41 -0.52
C ILE A 40 -5.65 -2.40 -1.55
N CYS A 41 -4.83 -2.87 -2.49
CA CYS A 41 -4.23 -1.99 -3.50
C CYS A 41 -5.25 -1.36 -4.46
N ASN A 42 -6.41 -1.97 -4.66
CA ASN A 42 -7.51 -1.40 -5.46
C ASN A 42 -8.45 -0.51 -4.64
N ALA A 43 -8.13 -0.25 -3.37
CA ALA A 43 -9.03 0.38 -2.40
C ALA A 43 -10.42 -0.27 -2.36
N ARG A 44 -10.48 -1.59 -2.61
CA ARG A 44 -11.74 -2.32 -2.67
C ARG A 44 -12.22 -2.56 -1.24
N TYR A 45 -13.52 -2.45 -1.01
CA TYR A 45 -14.12 -2.62 0.33
C TYR A 45 -13.72 -1.53 1.35
N GLU A 46 -13.49 -0.29 0.89
CA GLU A 46 -13.09 0.84 1.75
C GLU A 46 -11.73 0.62 2.44
N LEU A 47 -10.91 -0.29 1.91
CA LEU A 47 -9.52 -0.47 2.31
C LEU A 47 -8.69 0.68 1.74
N ASP A 48 -7.72 1.17 2.51
CA ASP A 48 -6.89 2.29 2.07
C ASP A 48 -5.48 1.80 1.73
N PRO A 49 -5.03 1.91 0.47
CA PRO A 49 -3.70 1.45 0.10
C PRO A 49 -2.58 2.21 0.82
N ALA A 50 -2.82 3.41 1.35
CA ALA A 50 -1.81 4.15 2.11
C ALA A 50 -1.76 3.75 3.60
N ALA A 51 -2.88 3.35 4.19
CA ALA A 51 -2.95 2.92 5.59
C ALA A 51 -2.78 1.41 5.78
N ASP A 52 -3.33 0.59 4.88
CA ASP A 52 -3.43 -0.87 5.04
C ASP A 52 -2.35 -1.65 4.28
N CYS A 53 -1.65 -1.04 3.32
CA CYS A 53 -0.57 -1.71 2.60
C CYS A 53 0.76 -1.57 3.35
N GLU A 54 1.31 -2.67 3.83
CA GLU A 54 2.60 -2.72 4.53
C GLU A 54 3.79 -2.14 3.73
N PHE A 55 3.68 -2.06 2.39
CA PHE A 55 4.71 -1.50 1.51
C PHE A 55 4.53 -0.02 1.22
N TYR A 56 3.29 0.47 1.21
CA TYR A 56 2.97 1.86 0.91
C TYR A 56 2.94 2.72 2.18
N VAL A 57 2.48 2.15 3.30
CA VAL A 57 2.46 2.79 4.62
C VAL A 57 3.87 3.26 5.04
N GLY A 58 4.92 2.52 4.68
CA GLY A 58 6.31 2.91 4.95
C GLY A 58 6.81 4.08 4.10
N SER A 59 6.13 4.42 3.00
CA SER A 59 6.50 5.55 2.13
C SER A 59 5.79 6.85 2.54
N GLU A 60 4.57 6.77 3.07
CA GLU A 60 3.77 7.93 3.47
C GLU A 60 3.81 8.21 4.99
N ALA A 61 4.28 7.27 5.82
CA ALA A 61 4.45 7.49 7.27
C ALA A 61 5.54 8.52 7.60
N GLU A 62 6.28 9.01 6.61
CA GLU A 62 7.21 10.13 6.73
C GLU A 62 6.54 11.50 6.47
N THR A 63 5.28 11.68 6.90
CA THR A 63 4.66 13.03 6.97
C THR A 63 3.82 13.28 8.24
N THR A 64 3.74 12.34 9.18
CA THR A 64 3.17 12.63 10.52
C THR A 64 4.26 12.66 11.59
N SER A 65 5.23 13.55 11.40
CA SER A 65 6.05 14.07 12.49
C SER A 65 6.29 15.55 12.25
N ASP A 66 5.36 16.36 12.77
CA ASP A 66 5.52 17.73 13.32
C ASP A 66 4.10 18.24 13.61
N ASP A 67 3.69 18.90 14.68
CA ASP A 67 4.28 19.30 15.95
C ASP A 67 3.08 19.74 16.82
N ALA A 68 3.05 19.28 18.06
CA ALA A 68 2.59 20.07 19.19
C ALA A 68 3.21 19.46 20.43
N ASP A 69 4.51 19.68 20.53
CA ASP A 69 5.09 20.18 21.78
C ASP A 69 4.04 20.97 22.59
N ARG A 70 3.58 20.39 23.69
CA ARG A 70 3.19 21.17 24.86
C ARG A 70 3.74 20.49 26.09
N GLY A 71 5.06 20.62 26.24
CA GLY A 71 5.61 20.75 27.57
C GLY A 71 4.96 21.96 28.24
N ASP A 72 4.27 21.74 29.34
CA ASP A 72 4.24 22.74 30.42
C ASP A 72 4.06 21.99 31.72
N GLY A 73 5.17 21.83 32.44
CA GLY A 73 5.15 21.46 33.84
C GLY A 73 4.60 22.63 34.64
N GLY A 74 3.63 22.36 35.50
CA GLY A 74 3.17 23.29 36.52
C GLY A 74 2.87 22.51 37.79
N ALA A 75 3.83 22.52 38.71
CA ALA A 75 3.69 22.02 40.06
C ALA A 75 2.76 22.93 40.88
N GLU A 76 1.80 22.34 41.60
CA GLU A 76 1.53 22.58 43.03
C GLU A 76 0.39 21.70 43.56
#